data_AF-A0A7T7ALC8-F1
#
_entry.id   AF-A0A7T7ALC8-F1
#
_cell.length_a   1.000
_cell.length_b   1.000
_cell.length_c   1.000
_cell.angle_alpha   90.00
_cell.angle_beta   90.00
_cell.angle_gamma   90.00
#
_symmetry.space_group_name_H-M   'P 1'
#
loop_
_entity.id
_entity.type
_entity.pdbx_description
1 polymer ?
#
loop_
_entity_poly.entity_id
_entity_poly.type
_entity_poly.pdbx_seq_one_letter_code
_entity_poly.pdbx_strand_id
1 'polypeptide(L)'
;MLKLDNIILDPIVIILTLFASYFLVRLVSKIVPLKNNKALKLLALLPFSLSIGSVDYLGDSNIIVLLIFYAVIFQLSFIGRATNKFIISLMFYLLLTSFNLVVSTIFISNDFKFFPNEEYLYIVKALSWIIISNILLKYMGNIEVKLSKKLWLLLGGLSTGLFFIIIGFSNIGFGALLDIFTDITKPEYVASDYYYEVHDMLNKIGYIIFPSVFLSTLALFTAIKVLTKHEELLEKDALESIKENYYSGLQREQKLVRTIRHDMKNHLLTVQAMIGKKRL
;
A
#
# COMPACT_ATOMS: atom_id res chain seq x y z
N MET A 1 -27.76 7.67 5.29
CA MET A 1 -28.27 8.63 4.29
C MET A 1 -27.23 9.73 4.20
N LEU A 2 -26.54 9.88 3.06
CA LEU A 2 -25.53 10.93 2.85
C LEU A 2 -26.20 12.29 3.16
N LYS A 3 -25.89 12.91 4.30
CA LYS A 3 -26.22 14.32 4.55
C LYS A 3 -25.32 15.16 3.64
N LEU A 4 -25.76 15.29 2.38
CA LEU A 4 -25.18 16.12 1.34
C LEU A 4 -25.46 17.63 1.57
N ASP A 5 -26.20 17.97 2.62
CA ASP A 5 -26.80 19.30 2.79
C ASP A 5 -25.83 20.39 3.26
N ASN A 6 -24.59 20.03 3.64
CA ASN A 6 -23.53 20.99 3.98
C ASN A 6 -22.28 20.89 3.06
N ILE A 7 -22.41 20.33 1.85
CA ILE A 7 -21.30 20.30 0.87
C ILE A 7 -21.23 21.60 0.08
N ILE A 8 -21.24 22.75 0.76
CA ILE A 8 -20.55 23.93 0.24
C ILE A 8 -19.28 24.04 1.06
N LEU A 9 -18.37 23.09 0.81
CA LEU A 9 -16.99 23.25 1.24
C LEU A 9 -16.47 24.51 0.56
N ASP A 10 -15.89 25.39 1.36
CA ASP A 10 -15.26 26.59 0.87
C ASP A 10 -14.34 26.26 -0.31
N PRO A 11 -14.35 27.03 -1.42
CA PRO A 11 -13.58 26.70 -2.62
C PRO A 11 -12.10 26.44 -2.31
N ILE A 12 -11.58 27.11 -1.29
CA ILE A 12 -10.22 26.94 -0.77
C ILE A 12 -9.99 25.52 -0.25
N VAL A 13 -10.94 24.96 0.51
CA VAL A 13 -10.84 23.60 1.07
C VAL A 13 -10.91 22.56 -0.05
N ILE A 14 -11.76 22.75 -1.05
CA ILE A 14 -11.82 21.86 -2.22
C ILE A 14 -10.49 21.86 -2.97
N ILE A 15 -9.91 23.03 -3.21
CA ILE A 15 -8.60 23.15 -3.86
C ILE A 15 -7.51 22.46 -3.03
N LEU A 16 -7.51 22.67 -1.71
CA LEU A 16 -6.50 22.12 -0.82
C LEU A 16 -6.60 20.58 -0.70
N THR A 17 -7.81 20.02 -0.63
CA THR A 17 -8.03 18.56 -0.59
C THR A 17 -7.62 17.89 -1.89
N LEU A 18 -7.91 18.51 -3.04
CA LEU A 18 -7.42 18.05 -4.35
C LEU A 18 -5.90 18.13 -4.44
N PHE A 19 -5.30 19.19 -3.90
CA PHE A 19 -3.84 19.34 -3.87
C PHE A 19 -3.17 18.26 -3.00
N ALA A 20 -3.71 17.97 -1.81
CA ALA A 20 -3.24 16.86 -0.98
C ALA A 20 -3.39 15.49 -1.69
N SER A 21 -4.52 15.29 -2.37
CA SER A 21 -4.80 14.08 -3.16
C SER A 21 -3.80 13.87 -4.29
N TYR A 22 -3.32 14.95 -4.91
CA TYR A 22 -2.28 14.88 -5.94
C TYR A 22 -0.97 14.28 -5.42
N PHE A 23 -0.51 14.66 -4.21
CA PHE A 23 0.68 14.06 -3.62
C PHE A 23 0.49 12.57 -3.28
N LEU A 24 -0.70 12.19 -2.82
CA LEU A 24 -1.04 10.79 -2.57
C LEU A 24 -1.05 9.97 -3.86
N VAL A 25 -1.64 10.47 -4.94
CA VAL A 25 -1.57 9.82 -6.26
C VAL A 25 -0.14 9.70 -6.75
N ARG A 26 0.69 10.72 -6.54
CA ARG A 26 2.12 10.67 -6.85
C ARG A 26 2.83 9.57 -6.05
N LEU A 27 2.48 9.40 -4.77
CA LEU A 27 3.01 8.32 -3.93
C LEU A 27 2.59 6.94 -4.44
N VAL A 28 1.31 6.74 -4.77
CA VAL A 28 0.84 5.49 -5.38
C VAL A 28 1.55 5.22 -6.69
N SER A 29 1.74 6.24 -7.54
CA SER A 29 2.35 6.10 -8.86
C SER A 29 3.80 5.60 -8.84
N LYS A 30 4.50 5.74 -7.71
CA LYS A 30 5.83 5.14 -7.51
C LYS A 30 5.76 3.62 -7.31
N ILE A 31 4.67 3.13 -6.74
CA ILE A 31 4.48 1.70 -6.44
C ILE A 31 3.82 1.01 -7.64
N VAL A 32 2.77 1.62 -8.20
CA VAL A 32 2.05 1.10 -9.36
C VAL A 32 1.85 2.20 -10.40
N PRO A 33 2.25 1.98 -11.67
CA PRO A 33 2.16 2.99 -12.70
C PRO A 33 0.72 3.35 -13.05
N LEU A 34 0.49 4.65 -13.26
CA LEU A 34 -0.77 5.20 -13.74
C LEU A 34 -0.95 4.92 -15.23
N LYS A 35 -2.19 4.70 -15.66
CA LYS A 35 -2.52 4.65 -17.09
C LYS A 35 -2.29 6.00 -17.76
N ASN A 36 -1.92 5.98 -19.05
CA ASN A 36 -1.57 7.20 -19.80
C ASN A 36 -2.78 8.06 -20.24
N ASN A 37 -3.95 7.92 -19.59
CA ASN A 37 -5.15 8.68 -19.93
C ASN A 37 -5.38 9.80 -18.91
N LYS A 38 -5.55 11.05 -19.39
CA LYS A 38 -5.81 12.23 -18.54
C LYS A 38 -7.06 12.05 -17.65
N ALA A 39 -8.13 11.47 -18.19
CA ALA A 39 -9.36 11.22 -17.43
C ALA A 39 -9.13 10.23 -16.28
N LEU A 40 -8.38 9.15 -16.52
CA LEU A 40 -8.06 8.15 -15.49
C LEU A 40 -7.11 8.70 -14.42
N LYS A 41 -6.21 9.63 -14.78
CA LYS A 41 -5.37 10.36 -13.82
C LYS A 41 -6.21 11.27 -12.90
N LEU A 42 -7.19 11.98 -13.46
CA LEU A 42 -8.14 12.78 -12.67
C LEU A 42 -9.02 11.90 -11.77
N LEU A 43 -9.53 10.78 -12.30
CA LEU A 43 -10.31 9.82 -11.53
C LEU A 43 -9.53 9.25 -10.34
N ALA A 44 -8.20 9.08 -10.45
CA ALA A 44 -7.36 8.58 -9.36
C ALA A 44 -7.31 9.52 -8.14
N LEU A 45 -7.65 10.81 -8.30
CA LEU A 45 -7.70 11.78 -7.20
C LEU A 45 -8.93 11.60 -6.30
N LEU A 46 -10.05 11.16 -6.88
CA LEU A 46 -11.35 11.06 -6.21
C LEU A 46 -11.35 10.28 -4.89
N PRO A 47 -10.78 9.05 -4.80
CA PRO A 47 -10.81 8.30 -3.55
C PRO A 47 -10.09 9.06 -2.42
N PHE A 48 -8.97 9.70 -2.72
CA PHE A 48 -8.21 10.48 -1.74
C PHE A 48 -8.93 11.77 -1.35
N SER A 49 -9.51 12.49 -2.31
CA SER A 49 -10.21 13.73 -2.02
C SER A 49 -11.46 13.47 -1.17
N LEU A 50 -12.18 12.38 -1.46
CA LEU A 50 -13.33 11.98 -0.66
C LEU A 50 -12.94 11.62 0.77
N SER A 51 -11.89 10.82 0.96
CA SER A 51 -11.44 10.45 2.32
C SER A 51 -10.95 11.65 3.14
N ILE A 52 -10.29 12.63 2.51
CA ILE A 52 -9.82 13.83 3.21
C ILE A 52 -11.01 14.76 3.51
N GLY A 53 -11.95 14.87 2.57
CA GLY A 53 -13.14 15.70 2.66
C GLY A 53 -14.30 15.07 3.45
N SER A 54 -14.21 13.82 3.85
CA SER A 54 -15.22 13.16 4.70
C SER A 54 -14.91 13.36 6.19
N VAL A 55 -15.97 13.50 6.98
CA VAL A 55 -15.90 13.44 8.43
C VAL A 55 -16.16 11.99 8.84
N ASP A 56 -15.08 11.23 8.99
CA ASP A 56 -15.16 9.83 9.43
C ASP A 56 -15.20 9.79 10.96
N TYR A 57 -16.20 9.18 11.56
CA TYR A 57 -16.30 9.03 13.03
C TYR A 57 -16.48 7.55 13.44
N LEU A 58 -16.23 7.28 14.72
CA LEU A 58 -16.45 5.97 15.32
C LEU A 58 -17.92 5.56 15.21
N GLY A 59 -18.19 4.42 14.56
CA GLY A 59 -19.56 3.98 14.26
C GLY A 59 -20.10 4.45 12.90
N ASP A 60 -19.31 5.08 12.03
CA ASP A 60 -19.78 5.42 10.68
C ASP A 60 -20.00 4.14 9.82
N SER A 61 -21.06 4.16 9.01
CA SER A 61 -21.42 3.11 8.06
C SER A 61 -20.68 3.25 6.72
N ASN A 62 -20.11 4.42 6.43
CA ASN A 62 -19.51 4.72 5.13
C ASN A 62 -18.16 4.01 4.86
N ILE A 63 -17.56 3.43 5.91
CA ILE A 63 -16.23 2.80 5.89
C ILE A 63 -16.14 1.74 4.78
N ILE A 64 -17.11 0.83 4.65
CA ILE A 64 -17.08 -0.24 3.64
C ILE A 64 -17.32 0.29 2.22
N VAL A 65 -18.28 1.22 2.07
CA VAL A 65 -18.62 1.82 0.78
C VAL A 65 -17.40 2.54 0.21
N LEU A 66 -16.67 3.26 1.06
CA LEU A 66 -15.44 3.94 0.70
C LEU A 66 -14.35 2.93 0.25
N LEU A 67 -14.20 1.79 0.91
CA LEU A 67 -13.27 0.75 0.45
C LEU A 67 -13.63 0.24 -0.95
N ILE A 68 -14.90 -0.06 -1.20
CA ILE A 68 -15.35 -0.54 -2.52
C ILE A 68 -15.04 0.52 -3.58
N PHE A 69 -15.28 1.79 -3.26
CA PHE A 69 -14.94 2.90 -4.14
C PHE A 69 -13.44 2.97 -4.44
N TYR A 70 -12.59 2.84 -3.41
CA TYR A 70 -11.13 2.74 -3.57
C TYR A 70 -10.74 1.58 -4.50
N ALA A 71 -11.28 0.39 -4.25
CA ALA A 71 -10.98 -0.80 -5.04
C ALA A 71 -11.34 -0.59 -6.52
N VAL A 72 -12.55 -0.11 -6.81
CA VAL A 72 -13.03 0.11 -8.19
C VAL A 72 -12.18 1.14 -8.92
N ILE A 73 -11.95 2.32 -8.32
CA ILE A 73 -11.16 3.38 -8.96
C ILE A 73 -9.72 2.92 -9.19
N PHE A 74 -9.11 2.20 -8.24
CA PHE A 74 -7.76 1.70 -8.44
C PHE A 74 -7.67 0.69 -9.58
N GLN A 75 -8.66 -0.19 -9.74
CA GLN A 75 -8.70 -1.11 -10.88
C GLN A 75 -8.76 -0.38 -12.21
N LEU A 76 -9.49 0.73 -12.27
CA LEU A 76 -9.67 1.54 -13.48
C LEU A 76 -8.44 2.39 -13.81
N SER A 77 -7.84 3.07 -12.82
CA SER A 77 -6.83 4.11 -13.05
C SER A 77 -5.38 3.60 -13.16
N PHE A 78 -5.07 2.45 -12.57
CA PHE A 78 -3.69 1.94 -12.47
C PHE A 78 -3.45 0.71 -13.36
N ILE A 79 -2.19 0.50 -13.78
CA ILE A 79 -1.74 -0.63 -14.59
C ILE A 79 -1.26 -1.76 -13.69
N GLY A 80 -1.52 -3.02 -14.05
CA GLY A 80 -0.98 -4.18 -13.35
C GLY A 80 -2.03 -5.22 -13.02
N ARG A 81 -1.61 -6.28 -12.31
CA ARG A 81 -2.50 -7.37 -11.89
C ARG A 81 -3.57 -6.84 -10.93
N ALA A 82 -4.80 -7.33 -11.09
CA ALA A 82 -5.94 -6.90 -10.26
C ALA A 82 -5.68 -7.08 -8.76
N THR A 83 -5.03 -8.19 -8.37
CA THR A 83 -4.64 -8.47 -6.98
C THR A 83 -3.75 -7.38 -6.39
N ASN A 84 -2.73 -6.95 -7.12
CA ASN A 84 -1.74 -5.98 -6.62
C ASN A 84 -2.40 -4.62 -6.44
N LYS A 85 -3.23 -4.22 -7.41
CA LYS A 85 -3.99 -2.96 -7.35
C LYS A 85 -4.95 -2.95 -6.16
N PHE A 86 -5.61 -4.07 -5.87
CA PHE A 86 -6.50 -4.21 -4.71
C PHE A 86 -5.74 -4.14 -3.38
N ILE A 87 -4.60 -4.83 -3.27
CA ILE A 87 -3.78 -4.80 -2.05
C ILE A 87 -3.29 -3.38 -1.76
N ILE A 88 -2.85 -2.67 -2.78
CA ILE A 88 -2.41 -1.29 -2.63
C ILE A 88 -3.57 -0.36 -2.32
N SER A 89 -4.72 -0.52 -3.00
CA SER A 89 -5.91 0.27 -2.66
C SER A 89 -6.31 0.07 -1.21
N LEU A 90 -6.25 -1.17 -0.72
CA LEU A 90 -6.51 -1.51 0.68
C LEU A 90 -5.48 -0.87 1.61
N MET A 91 -4.18 -0.96 1.32
CA MET A 91 -3.14 -0.33 2.14
C MET A 91 -3.30 1.19 2.22
N PHE A 92 -3.57 1.86 1.10
CA PHE A 92 -3.78 3.31 1.10
C PHE A 92 -5.08 3.71 1.79
N TYR A 93 -6.13 2.92 1.62
CA TYR A 93 -7.38 3.10 2.35
C TYR A 93 -7.14 3.00 3.87
N LEU A 94 -6.47 1.94 4.34
CA LEU A 94 -6.15 1.76 5.76
C LEU A 94 -5.32 2.93 6.30
N LEU A 95 -4.29 3.33 5.56
CA LEU A 95 -3.43 4.45 5.94
C LEU A 95 -4.25 5.73 6.12
N LEU A 96 -5.15 6.03 5.19
CA LEU A 96 -5.97 7.24 5.23
C LEU A 96 -7.02 7.18 6.33
N THR A 97 -7.83 6.12 6.34
CA THR A 97 -8.96 5.98 7.27
C THR A 97 -8.48 5.95 8.72
N SER A 98 -7.38 5.24 9.05
CA SER A 98 -6.89 5.19 10.42
C SER A 98 -6.46 6.56 10.96
N PHE A 99 -5.80 7.38 10.14
CA PHE A 99 -5.38 8.72 10.56
C PHE A 99 -6.57 9.68 10.59
N ASN A 100 -7.43 9.65 9.57
CA ASN A 100 -8.59 10.52 9.46
C ASN A 100 -9.60 10.27 10.59
N LEU A 101 -9.81 9.02 11.01
CA LEU A 101 -10.66 8.69 12.16
C LEU A 101 -10.14 9.31 13.44
N VAL A 102 -8.84 9.23 13.71
CA VAL A 102 -8.23 9.86 14.90
C VAL A 102 -8.43 11.36 14.88
N VAL A 103 -8.06 12.02 13.77
CA VAL A 103 -8.17 13.47 13.65
C VAL A 103 -9.63 13.91 13.80
N SER A 104 -10.56 13.26 13.10
CA SER A 104 -11.98 13.62 13.18
C SER A 104 -12.54 13.41 14.58
N THR A 105 -12.22 12.27 15.22
CA THR A 105 -12.70 11.99 16.58
C THR A 105 -12.15 13.02 17.58
N ILE A 106 -10.87 13.41 17.49
CA ILE A 106 -10.28 14.44 18.36
C ILE A 106 -10.99 15.79 18.19
N PHE A 107 -11.34 16.17 16.95
CA PHE A 107 -12.01 17.44 16.66
C PHE A 107 -13.49 17.43 17.05
N ILE A 108 -14.16 16.28 17.02
CA ILE A 108 -15.57 16.12 17.40
C ILE A 108 -15.73 15.94 18.91
N SER A 109 -14.87 15.14 19.55
CA SER A 109 -15.02 14.76 20.96
C SER A 109 -14.56 15.83 21.93
N ASN A 110 -13.51 16.58 21.55
CA ASN A 110 -13.12 17.74 22.31
C ASN A 110 -13.93 18.90 21.75
N ASP A 111 -14.75 19.54 22.58
CA ASP A 111 -15.20 20.92 22.39
C ASP A 111 -13.95 21.83 22.33
N PHE A 112 -13.12 21.70 21.29
CA PHE A 112 -12.00 22.58 21.02
C PHE A 112 -12.61 23.93 20.64
N LYS A 113 -12.94 24.72 21.66
CA LYS A 113 -13.34 26.13 21.59
C LYS A 113 -12.35 27.01 20.81
N PHE A 114 -11.19 26.46 20.41
CA PHE A 114 -10.17 27.09 19.59
C PHE A 114 -10.49 27.10 18.08
N PHE A 115 -11.30 26.18 17.56
CA PHE A 115 -11.61 26.09 16.13
C PHE A 115 -13.12 26.15 15.90
N PRO A 116 -13.70 27.35 15.74
CA PRO A 116 -15.14 27.53 15.62
C PRO A 116 -15.74 27.00 14.30
N ASN A 117 -14.90 26.72 13.29
CA ASN A 117 -15.36 26.31 11.96
C ASN A 117 -14.94 24.87 11.62
N GLU A 118 -15.88 24.08 11.10
CA GLU A 118 -15.64 22.71 10.59
C GLU A 118 -14.56 22.68 9.48
N GLU A 119 -14.34 23.81 8.80
CA GLU A 119 -13.32 23.98 7.76
C GLU A 119 -11.89 23.67 8.23
N TYR A 120 -11.57 23.98 9.49
CA TYR A 120 -10.25 23.74 10.05
C TYR A 120 -9.90 22.25 10.08
N LEU A 121 -10.87 21.38 10.29
CA LEU A 121 -10.68 19.93 10.26
C LEU A 121 -10.11 19.48 8.91
N TYR A 122 -10.72 19.93 7.82
CA TYR A 122 -10.30 19.55 6.47
C TYR A 122 -8.94 20.15 6.11
N ILE A 123 -8.66 21.38 6.54
CA ILE A 123 -7.35 22.03 6.36
C ILE A 123 -6.26 21.22 7.08
N VAL A 124 -6.49 20.85 8.34
CA VAL A 124 -5.54 20.05 9.13
C VAL A 124 -5.30 18.68 8.50
N LYS A 125 -6.35 17.97 8.07
CA LYS A 125 -6.20 16.71 7.33
C LYS A 125 -5.39 16.90 6.05
N ALA A 126 -5.72 17.90 5.23
CA ALA A 126 -5.06 18.11 3.96
C ALA A 126 -3.57 18.47 4.14
N LEU A 127 -3.24 19.37 5.06
CA LEU A 127 -1.85 19.72 5.39
C LEU A 127 -1.07 18.51 5.94
N SER A 128 -1.69 17.73 6.82
CA SER A 128 -1.09 16.51 7.35
C SER A 128 -0.75 15.53 6.23
N TRP A 129 -1.68 15.31 5.29
CA TRP A 129 -1.45 14.42 4.16
C TRP A 129 -0.41 14.94 3.17
N ILE A 130 -0.31 16.26 2.95
CA ILE A 130 0.79 16.84 2.17
C ILE A 130 2.13 16.53 2.83
N ILE A 131 2.24 16.69 4.15
CA ILE A 131 3.49 16.42 4.88
C ILE A 131 3.81 14.92 4.85
N ILE A 132 2.87 14.07 5.26
CA ILE A 132 3.03 12.61 5.35
C ILE A 132 3.37 12.01 3.98
N SER A 133 2.65 12.41 2.92
CA SER A 133 2.91 11.91 1.56
C SER A 133 4.29 12.32 1.06
N ASN A 134 4.78 13.52 1.35
CA ASN A 134 6.12 13.95 0.98
C ASN A 134 7.22 13.18 1.74
N ILE A 135 7.02 12.93 3.04
CA ILE A 135 7.92 12.10 3.83
C ILE A 135 7.99 10.69 3.23
N LEU A 136 6.84 10.09 2.92
CA LEU A 136 6.76 8.77 2.31
C LEU A 136 7.34 8.73 0.89
N LEU A 137 7.13 9.77 0.09
CA LEU A 137 7.70 9.91 -1.25
C LEU A 137 9.23 9.93 -1.22
N LYS A 138 9.81 10.65 -0.25
CA LYS A 138 11.26 10.69 -0.02
C LYS A 138 11.76 9.35 0.50
N TYR A 139 11.05 8.76 1.47
CA TYR A 139 11.39 7.46 2.03
C TYR A 139 11.40 6.35 0.97
N MET A 140 10.40 6.33 0.09
CA MET A 140 10.27 5.31 -0.96
C MET A 140 11.34 5.42 -2.05
N GLY A 141 11.95 6.60 -2.25
CA GLY A 141 13.02 6.76 -3.25
C GLY A 141 12.56 6.40 -4.66
N ASN A 142 13.46 5.81 -5.46
CA ASN A 142 13.20 5.35 -6.83
C ASN A 142 13.21 3.81 -6.86
N ILE A 143 12.22 3.19 -6.22
CA ILE A 143 12.11 1.73 -6.18
C ILE A 143 11.08 1.30 -7.21
N GLU A 144 11.46 0.36 -8.08
CA GLU A 144 10.52 -0.34 -8.96
C GLU A 144 9.98 -1.55 -8.23
N VAL A 145 8.71 -1.53 -7.84
CA VAL A 145 8.14 -2.63 -7.04
C VAL A 145 7.95 -3.88 -7.90
N LYS A 146 8.93 -4.79 -7.79
CA LYS A 146 8.92 -6.16 -8.32
C LYS A 146 8.80 -7.09 -7.13
N LEU A 147 7.61 -7.67 -6.97
CA LEU A 147 7.28 -8.62 -5.91
C LEU A 147 6.60 -9.85 -6.51
N SER A 148 7.01 -11.03 -6.05
CA SER A 148 6.36 -12.29 -6.39
C SER A 148 4.90 -12.35 -5.89
N LYS A 149 4.08 -13.22 -6.50
CA LYS A 149 2.66 -13.38 -6.16
C LYS A 149 2.45 -13.72 -4.68
N LYS A 150 3.34 -14.53 -4.10
CA LYS A 150 3.25 -14.96 -2.69
C LYS A 150 3.44 -13.79 -1.73
N LEU A 151 4.41 -12.90 -2.01
CA LEU A 151 4.65 -11.71 -1.19
C LEU A 151 3.51 -10.70 -1.30
N TRP A 152 2.92 -10.53 -2.48
CA TRP A 152 1.69 -9.75 -2.62
C TRP A 152 0.56 -10.31 -1.76
N LEU A 153 0.31 -11.62 -1.81
CA LEU A 153 -0.74 -12.24 -0.99
C LEU A 153 -0.44 -12.12 0.51
N LEU A 154 0.81 -12.21 0.93
CA LEU A 154 1.22 -11.97 2.32
C LEU A 154 0.90 -10.54 2.75
N LEU A 155 1.28 -9.54 1.95
CA LEU A 155 0.94 -8.14 2.21
C LEU A 155 -0.58 -7.92 2.25
N GLY A 156 -1.32 -8.58 1.37
CA GLY A 156 -2.78 -8.59 1.35
C GLY A 156 -3.40 -9.22 2.60
N GLY A 157 -2.85 -10.32 3.09
CA GLY A 157 -3.31 -10.97 4.31
C GLY A 157 -3.10 -10.08 5.54
N LEU A 158 -1.93 -9.46 5.66
CA LEU A 158 -1.62 -8.54 6.75
C LEU A 158 -2.52 -7.29 6.71
N SER A 159 -2.73 -6.69 5.53
CA SER A 159 -3.62 -5.54 5.40
C SER A 159 -5.09 -5.91 5.66
N THR A 160 -5.52 -7.10 5.27
CA THR A 160 -6.87 -7.60 5.57
C THR A 160 -7.09 -7.73 7.08
N GLY A 161 -6.09 -8.17 7.84
CA GLY A 161 -6.17 -8.19 9.31
C GLY A 161 -6.40 -6.80 9.91
N LEU A 162 -5.64 -5.80 9.44
CA LEU A 162 -5.81 -4.40 9.84
C LEU A 162 -7.19 -3.84 9.44
N PHE A 163 -7.72 -4.28 8.30
CA PHE A 163 -9.04 -3.89 7.83
C PHE A 163 -10.17 -4.37 8.73
N PHE A 164 -10.11 -5.61 9.20
CA PHE A 164 -11.09 -6.13 10.14
C PHE A 164 -11.07 -5.38 11.47
N ILE A 165 -9.91 -4.87 11.90
CA ILE A 165 -9.82 -3.98 13.06
C ILE A 165 -10.63 -2.70 12.80
N ILE A 166 -10.42 -2.01 11.68
CA ILE A 166 -11.18 -0.79 11.36
C ILE A 166 -12.69 -1.06 11.24
N ILE A 167 -13.10 -2.14 10.55
CA ILE A 167 -14.52 -2.53 10.47
C ILE A 167 -15.09 -2.81 11.85
N GLY A 168 -14.32 -3.40 12.76
CA GLY A 168 -14.74 -3.61 14.14
C GLY A 168 -15.24 -2.33 14.80
N PHE A 169 -14.66 -1.18 14.46
CA PHE A 169 -15.05 0.14 14.96
C PHE A 169 -16.07 0.90 14.09
N SER A 170 -16.62 0.24 13.06
CA SER A 170 -17.72 0.77 12.24
C SER A 170 -19.09 0.44 12.85
N ASN A 171 -20.16 0.96 12.24
CA ASN A 171 -21.53 0.65 12.67
C ASN A 171 -21.82 -0.87 12.71
N ILE A 172 -21.25 -1.62 11.76
CA ILE A 172 -21.46 -3.07 11.65
C ILE A 172 -20.77 -3.85 12.79
N GLY A 173 -19.70 -3.28 13.37
CA GLY A 173 -18.99 -3.88 14.48
C GLY A 173 -19.54 -3.39 15.83
N PHE A 174 -18.81 -2.48 16.47
CA PHE A 174 -19.14 -1.96 17.79
C PHE A 174 -20.45 -1.17 17.82
N GLY A 175 -20.89 -0.55 16.71
CA GLY A 175 -22.18 0.13 16.63
C GLY A 175 -23.36 -0.81 16.91
N ALA A 176 -23.37 -1.97 16.24
CA ALA A 176 -24.38 -3.02 16.46
C ALA A 176 -24.37 -3.58 17.89
N LEU A 177 -23.19 -3.71 18.51
CA LEU A 177 -23.10 -4.08 19.93
C LEU A 177 -23.74 -3.02 20.83
N LEU A 178 -23.45 -1.74 20.57
CA LEU A 178 -24.00 -0.62 21.32
C LEU A 178 -25.54 -0.57 21.22
N ASP A 179 -26.09 -0.80 20.02
CA ASP A 179 -27.53 -0.88 19.78
C ASP A 179 -28.17 -2.06 20.53
N ILE A 180 -27.53 -3.23 20.55
CA ILE A 180 -28.00 -4.39 21.32
C ILE A 180 -27.99 -4.09 22.82
N PHE A 181 -26.92 -3.46 23.33
CA PHE A 181 -26.83 -3.10 24.74
C PHE A 181 -27.92 -2.10 25.15
N THR A 182 -28.18 -1.08 24.32
CA THR A 182 -29.21 -0.08 24.60
C THR A 182 -30.63 -0.65 24.53
N ASP A 183 -30.89 -1.63 23.66
CA ASP A 183 -32.20 -2.29 23.55
C ASP A 183 -32.47 -3.30 24.69
N ILE A 184 -31.42 -3.96 25.21
CA ILE A 184 -31.54 -4.93 26.32
C ILE A 184 -31.72 -4.23 27.68
N THR A 185 -31.08 -3.10 27.93
CA THR A 185 -31.34 -2.29 29.14
C THR A 185 -32.61 -1.48 28.97
N LYS A 186 -33.62 -1.74 29.81
CA LYS A 186 -34.92 -1.05 29.81
C LYS A 186 -34.78 0.47 29.56
N PRO A 187 -35.61 1.07 28.68
CA PRO A 187 -35.48 2.46 28.24
C PRO A 187 -35.56 3.52 29.36
N GLU A 188 -36.14 3.21 30.52
CA GLU A 188 -36.18 4.10 31.69
C GLU A 188 -34.82 4.26 32.42
N TYR A 189 -33.86 3.34 32.24
CA TYR A 189 -32.52 3.42 32.83
C TYR A 189 -31.46 3.93 31.83
N VAL A 190 -31.82 4.12 30.56
CA VAL A 190 -30.94 4.58 29.46
C VAL A 190 -30.85 6.11 29.41
N ALA A 191 -31.24 6.79 30.51
CA ALA A 191 -31.10 8.23 30.64
C ALA A 191 -29.60 8.59 30.68
N SER A 192 -29.07 9.00 29.52
CA SER A 192 -27.84 9.76 29.34
C SER A 192 -26.54 9.02 29.68
N ASP A 193 -26.28 8.72 30.95
CA ASP A 193 -24.90 8.66 31.43
C ASP A 193 -24.15 7.39 30.99
N TYR A 194 -24.82 6.23 30.97
CA TYR A 194 -24.17 4.96 30.56
C TYR A 194 -23.80 4.93 29.07
N TYR A 195 -24.63 5.52 28.20
CA TYR A 195 -24.33 5.61 26.77
C TYR A 195 -23.09 6.50 26.54
N TYR A 196 -23.01 7.64 27.23
CA TYR A 196 -21.86 8.53 27.14
C TYR A 196 -20.58 7.88 27.71
N GLU A 197 -20.67 7.13 28.81
CA GLU A 197 -19.53 6.39 29.37
C GLU A 197 -18.99 5.32 28.41
N VAL A 198 -19.88 4.51 27.81
CA VAL A 198 -19.48 3.48 26.84
C VAL A 198 -18.89 4.13 25.58
N HIS A 199 -19.50 5.21 25.09
CA HIS A 199 -18.99 5.94 23.93
C HIS A 199 -17.62 6.59 24.20
N ASP A 200 -17.42 7.19 25.38
CA ASP A 200 -16.12 7.74 25.80
C ASP A 200 -15.05 6.66 25.94
N MET A 201 -15.41 5.49 26.52
CA MET A 201 -14.52 4.34 26.58
C MET A 201 -14.10 3.87 25.17
N LEU A 202 -15.03 3.82 24.23
CA LEU A 202 -14.75 3.44 22.84
C LEU A 202 -13.87 4.47 22.13
N ASN A 203 -14.09 5.77 22.36
CA ASN A 203 -13.22 6.83 21.84
C ASN A 203 -11.79 6.67 22.37
N LYS A 204 -11.62 6.40 23.67
CA LYS A 204 -10.31 6.13 24.28
C LYS A 204 -9.61 4.90 23.68
N ILE A 205 -10.35 3.82 23.46
CA ILE A 205 -9.82 2.62 22.79
C ILE A 205 -9.43 2.93 21.34
N GLY A 206 -10.26 3.67 20.61
CA GLY A 206 -9.98 4.12 19.25
C GLY A 206 -8.70 4.94 19.14
N TYR A 207 -8.44 5.83 20.11
CA TYR A 207 -7.20 6.62 20.19
C TYR A 207 -5.92 5.79 20.36
N ILE A 208 -6.03 4.56 20.84
CA ILE A 208 -4.88 3.64 20.95
C ILE A 208 -4.76 2.79 19.69
N ILE A 209 -5.89 2.28 19.19
CA ILE A 209 -5.91 1.29 18.11
C ILE A 209 -5.64 1.94 16.75
N PHE A 210 -6.28 3.07 16.43
CA PHE A 210 -6.13 3.66 15.09
C PHE A 210 -4.70 4.16 14.80
N PRO A 211 -3.97 4.80 15.74
CA PRO A 211 -2.55 5.08 15.51
C PRO A 211 -1.72 3.80 15.34
N SER A 212 -2.07 2.72 16.03
CA SER A 212 -1.42 1.41 15.86
C SER A 212 -1.66 0.83 14.46
N VAL A 213 -2.88 0.95 13.92
CA VAL A 213 -3.20 0.56 12.53
C VAL A 213 -2.45 1.44 11.52
N PHE A 214 -2.36 2.74 11.77
CA PHE A 214 -1.59 3.68 10.95
C PHE A 214 -0.11 3.27 10.88
N LEU A 215 0.53 3.06 12.04
CA LEU A 215 1.93 2.63 12.15
C LEU A 215 2.16 1.26 11.51
N SER A 216 1.23 0.32 11.71
CA SER A 216 1.29 -1.01 11.09
C SER A 216 1.22 -0.91 9.56
N THR A 217 0.40 -0.01 9.04
CA THR A 217 0.30 0.23 7.60
C THR A 217 1.58 0.86 7.05
N LEU A 218 2.20 1.80 7.78
CA LEU A 218 3.54 2.33 7.46
C LEU A 218 4.62 1.24 7.46
N ALA A 219 4.53 0.29 8.39
CA ALA A 219 5.41 -0.88 8.42
C ALA A 219 5.21 -1.77 7.18
N LEU A 220 3.98 -1.90 6.65
CA LEU A 220 3.74 -2.60 5.38
C LEU A 220 4.37 -1.88 4.18
N PHE A 221 4.36 -0.55 4.13
CA PHE A 221 5.12 0.20 3.11
C PHE A 221 6.63 -0.03 3.22
N THR A 222 7.14 -0.12 4.45
CA THR A 222 8.54 -0.50 4.71
C THR A 222 8.82 -1.92 4.26
N ALA A 223 7.90 -2.86 4.50
CA ALA A 223 8.01 -4.23 4.04
C ALA A 223 8.07 -4.30 2.51
N ILE A 224 7.23 -3.56 1.78
CA ILE A 224 7.30 -3.46 0.30
C ILE A 224 8.71 -3.06 -0.14
N LYS A 225 9.27 -2.00 0.47
CA LYS A 225 10.61 -1.49 0.16
C LYS A 225 11.69 -2.56 0.38
N VAL A 226 11.69 -3.18 1.55
CA VAL A 226 12.71 -4.18 1.93
C VAL A 226 12.59 -5.44 1.07
N LEU A 227 11.37 -5.94 0.87
CA LEU A 227 11.10 -7.14 0.07
C LEU A 227 11.47 -6.93 -1.40
N THR A 228 11.17 -5.77 -1.96
CA THR A 228 11.53 -5.45 -3.35
C THR A 228 13.05 -5.47 -3.52
N LYS A 229 13.78 -4.80 -2.61
CA LYS A 229 15.24 -4.80 -2.64
C LYS A 229 15.81 -6.21 -2.49
N HIS A 230 15.18 -7.05 -1.67
CA HIS A 230 15.61 -8.42 -1.49
C HIS A 230 15.39 -9.28 -2.73
N GLU A 231 14.23 -9.18 -3.40
CA GLU A 231 14.00 -9.87 -4.68
C GLU A 231 14.97 -9.40 -5.78
N GLU A 232 15.26 -8.10 -5.86
CA GLU A 232 16.26 -7.57 -6.80
C GLU A 232 17.66 -8.12 -6.55
N LEU A 233 18.05 -8.34 -5.29
CA LEU A 233 19.33 -8.94 -4.94
C LEU A 233 19.37 -10.42 -5.32
N LEU A 234 18.31 -11.17 -5.00
CA LEU A 234 18.21 -12.60 -5.36
C LEU A 234 18.25 -12.82 -6.88
N GLU A 235 17.61 -11.94 -7.66
CA GLU A 235 17.65 -12.02 -9.12
C GLU A 235 19.06 -11.77 -9.68
N LYS A 236 19.79 -10.81 -9.09
CA LYS A 236 21.18 -10.52 -9.48
C LYS A 236 22.10 -11.70 -9.15
N ASP A 237 22.02 -12.24 -7.95
CA ASP A 237 22.85 -13.38 -7.51
C ASP A 237 22.59 -14.61 -8.39
N ALA A 238 21.33 -14.90 -8.72
CA ALA A 238 20.98 -15.99 -9.61
C ALA A 238 21.57 -15.80 -11.02
N LEU A 239 21.51 -14.58 -11.55
CA LEU A 239 22.06 -14.25 -12.86
C LEU A 239 23.61 -14.31 -12.88
N GLU A 240 24.27 -13.93 -11.80
CA GLU A 240 25.72 -14.09 -11.64
C GLU A 240 26.12 -15.57 -11.61
N SER A 241 25.40 -16.40 -10.86
CA SER A 241 25.65 -17.84 -10.82
C SER A 241 25.50 -18.51 -12.20
N ILE A 242 24.48 -18.12 -12.98
CA ILE A 242 24.30 -18.62 -14.36
C ILE A 242 25.47 -18.20 -15.25
N LYS A 243 25.93 -16.95 -15.16
CA LYS A 243 27.08 -16.46 -15.94
C LYS A 243 28.35 -17.23 -15.59
N GLU A 244 28.62 -17.46 -14.32
CA GLU A 244 29.81 -18.20 -13.86
C GLU A 244 29.82 -19.64 -14.39
N ASN A 245 28.68 -20.33 -14.31
CA ASN A 245 28.52 -21.68 -14.85
C ASN A 245 28.70 -21.70 -16.38
N TYR A 246 28.16 -20.71 -17.09
CA TYR A 246 28.32 -20.59 -18.54
C TYR A 246 29.79 -20.37 -18.94
N TYR A 247 30.48 -19.42 -18.31
CA TYR A 247 31.87 -19.12 -18.63
C TYR A 247 32.83 -20.26 -18.27
N SER A 248 32.59 -20.94 -17.15
CA SER A 248 33.37 -22.12 -16.77
C SER A 248 33.16 -23.29 -17.73
N GLY A 249 31.92 -23.50 -18.21
CA GLY A 249 31.60 -24.46 -19.26
C GLY A 249 32.35 -24.14 -20.57
N LEU A 250 32.29 -22.89 -21.01
CA LEU A 250 32.97 -22.43 -22.23
C LEU A 250 34.50 -22.60 -22.15
N GLN A 251 35.11 -22.34 -20.98
CA GLN A 251 36.53 -22.60 -20.77
C GLN A 251 36.89 -24.08 -20.85
N ARG A 252 36.03 -24.97 -20.33
CA ARG A 252 36.24 -26.43 -20.41
C ARG A 252 36.19 -26.91 -21.86
N GLU A 253 35.20 -26.45 -22.63
CA GLU A 253 35.10 -26.77 -24.06
C GLU A 253 36.32 -26.29 -24.85
N GLN A 254 36.77 -25.05 -24.62
CA GLN A 254 37.97 -24.54 -25.29
C GLN A 254 39.23 -25.34 -24.94
N LYS A 255 39.40 -25.74 -23.68
CA LYS A 255 40.51 -26.62 -23.28
C LYS A 255 40.43 -27.96 -23.99
N LEU A 256 39.24 -28.55 -24.06
CA LEU A 256 39.02 -29.84 -24.72
C LEU A 256 39.34 -29.76 -26.23
N VAL A 257 38.85 -28.73 -26.92
CA VAL A 257 39.17 -28.49 -28.34
C VAL A 257 40.67 -28.30 -28.54
N ARG A 258 41.34 -27.58 -27.63
CA ARG A 258 42.79 -27.37 -27.69
C ARG A 258 43.56 -28.67 -27.50
N THR A 259 43.13 -29.52 -26.55
CA THR A 259 43.70 -30.86 -26.33
C THR A 259 43.51 -31.75 -27.54
N ILE A 260 42.28 -31.86 -28.08
CA ILE A 260 42.01 -32.64 -29.30
C ILE A 260 42.90 -32.18 -30.45
N ARG A 261 42.99 -30.87 -30.67
CA ARG A 261 43.84 -30.32 -31.74
C ARG A 261 45.31 -30.67 -31.55
N HIS A 262 45.80 -30.59 -30.32
CA HIS A 262 47.16 -30.96 -29.97
C HIS A 262 47.43 -32.44 -30.22
N ASP A 263 46.53 -33.32 -29.77
CA ASP A 263 46.69 -34.76 -29.90
C ASP A 263 46.58 -35.21 -31.35
N MET A 264 45.64 -34.64 -32.11
CA MET A 264 45.55 -34.86 -33.57
C MET A 264 46.83 -34.43 -34.29
N LYS A 265 47.41 -33.28 -33.93
CA LYS A 265 48.68 -32.83 -34.52
C LYS A 265 49.80 -33.84 -34.25
N ASN A 266 49.90 -34.34 -33.02
CA ASN A 266 50.91 -35.34 -32.66
C ASN A 266 50.70 -36.68 -33.38
N HIS A 267 49.45 -37.13 -33.52
CA HIS A 267 49.12 -38.32 -34.29
C HIS A 267 49.46 -38.18 -35.78
N LEU A 268 49.17 -37.03 -36.40
CA LEU A 268 49.53 -36.80 -37.80
C LEU A 268 51.06 -36.79 -38.00
N LEU A 269 51.81 -36.19 -37.08
CA LEU A 269 53.28 -36.19 -37.13
C LEU A 269 53.86 -37.60 -36.99
N THR A 270 53.30 -38.43 -36.11
CA THR A 270 53.73 -39.84 -35.97
C THR A 270 53.42 -40.66 -37.22
N VAL A 271 52.23 -40.49 -37.82
CA VAL A 271 51.89 -41.15 -39.09
C VAL A 271 52.82 -40.70 -40.22
N GLN A 272 53.11 -39.41 -40.34
CA GLN A 272 54.06 -38.90 -41.32
C GLN A 272 55.47 -39.46 -41.11
N ALA A 273 55.94 -39.53 -39.86
CA ALA A 273 57.23 -40.12 -39.54
C ALA A 273 57.29 -41.62 -39.89
N MET A 274 56.22 -42.38 -39.63
CA MET A 274 56.13 -43.80 -40.01
C MET A 274 56.10 -44.01 -41.52
N ILE A 275 55.38 -43.17 -42.27
CA ILE A 275 55.34 -43.22 -43.75
C ILE A 275 56.70 -42.83 -44.34
N GLY A 276 57.37 -41.82 -43.78
CA GLY A 276 58.71 -41.40 -44.20
C GLY A 276 59.78 -42.49 -43.95
N LYS A 277 59.64 -43.26 -42.86
CA LYS A 277 60.55 -44.36 -42.51
C LYS A 277 60.36 -45.61 -43.38
N LYS A 278 59.21 -45.75 -44.05
CA LYS A 278 58.89 -46.88 -44.95
C LYS A 278 59.41 -46.68 -46.39
N ARG A 279 60.03 -45.54 -46.68
CA ARG A 279 60.61 -45.15 -47.99
C ARG A 279 62.14 -45.17 -48.04
N LEU A 280 62.80 -45.69 -46.99
CA LEU A 280 64.23 -46.00 -46.93
C LEU A 280 64.37 -47.52 -46.82
#